data_AF-A0A2S8V1Z8-F1
#
_entry.id   AF-A0A2S8V1Z8-F1
#
_cell.length_a   1.000
_cell.length_b   1.000
_cell.length_c   1.000
_cell.angle_alpha   90.00
_cell.angle_beta   90.00
_cell.angle_gamma   90.00
#
_symmetry.space_group_name_H-M   'P 1'
#
loop_
_entity.id
_entity.type
_entity.pdbx_description
1 polymer ?
#
loop_
_entity_poly.entity_id
_entity_poly.type
_entity_poly.pdbx_seq_one_letter_code
_entity_poly.pdbx_strand_id
1 'polypeptide(L)'
;MKANKKQPAKPAAAQSMSLDDAFALAGRAWGEGRNADAAHICRQILAVRPAHQATRHLSLSVEHGVNNLVFTAMGLSDPDLYSIGDYSYGVPATFPHNQPHEPARLSIGNFCTIGHQVEIILGAYHRQDTYTIYPFSAPHFGTLFASTQEITDYSTTRGGVTIGHDVWIGAGAKIMAGVKIGTGAVIGAGAVVSRDVGDYEIWAGNPAQFRRRRFDEAVAERLLRIRWWDWPKDLIEQYARDITRGTPAALDALEQGHRQWLDRLRMQVAAPFEALPGRSGIIRMRRTAQWREGRPTWVVLHGSLGSIETVQGIEPHLPDANLLFADMPGFGASSAVQEMSVNGFADELLPALLAALPADFGIVGASFGGSVALEIARRTTRCKQVVLLDSPFTAAKQWHNHEFLRGVISARPDDRYLRSFALEIYGVTPTAVVERDFWPLLDGVVQPVTVLTGDVPMQPPRDMPPVPCCLDEDDLERLQARGHRVERMAGGHDLINDNPVAVAAVVRSLGMLP
;
A
#
# COMPACT_ATOMS: atom_id res chain seq x y z
N MET A 1 -31.10 51.41 42.87
CA MET A 1 -30.79 50.45 41.78
C MET A 1 -29.28 50.33 41.59
N LYS A 2 -28.66 49.23 42.03
CA LYS A 2 -27.38 48.75 41.49
C LYS A 2 -27.47 47.23 41.43
N ALA A 3 -27.60 46.70 40.22
CA ALA A 3 -27.74 45.27 39.95
C ALA A 3 -26.37 44.59 40.10
N ASN A 4 -26.33 43.56 40.93
CA ASN A 4 -25.16 42.74 41.18
C ASN A 4 -25.07 41.65 40.10
N LYS A 5 -24.19 41.82 39.10
CA LYS A 5 -23.94 40.80 38.06
C LYS A 5 -23.01 39.73 38.63
N LYS A 6 -23.55 38.54 38.92
CA LYS A 6 -22.75 37.32 39.15
C LYS A 6 -21.99 36.97 37.86
N GLN A 7 -20.66 36.84 37.97
CA GLN A 7 -19.84 36.21 36.93
C GLN A 7 -20.14 34.70 36.85
N PRO A 8 -20.18 34.10 35.65
CA PRO A 8 -20.31 32.65 35.50
C PRO A 8 -19.00 31.95 35.89
N ALA A 9 -19.13 30.79 36.52
CA ALA A 9 -18.00 29.94 36.93
C ALA A 9 -17.19 29.49 35.69
N LYS A 10 -15.86 29.53 35.81
CA LYS A 10 -14.94 28.97 34.79
C LYS A 10 -15.19 27.45 34.65
N PRO A 11 -15.22 26.91 33.43
CA PRO A 11 -15.26 25.46 33.24
C PRO A 11 -13.95 24.84 33.78
N ALA A 12 -14.08 23.69 34.45
CA ALA A 12 -12.93 22.91 34.93
C ALA A 12 -12.01 22.58 33.75
N ALA A 13 -10.70 22.75 33.94
CA ALA A 13 -9.71 22.41 32.94
C ALA A 13 -9.83 20.91 32.62
N ALA A 14 -10.13 20.57 31.36
CA ALA A 14 -10.04 19.21 30.89
C ALA A 14 -8.59 18.74 31.09
N GLN A 15 -8.38 17.75 31.96
CA GLN A 15 -7.08 17.09 32.06
C GLN A 15 -6.80 16.42 30.72
N SER A 16 -5.82 16.92 29.98
CA SER A 16 -5.32 16.25 28.80
C SER A 16 -4.54 15.02 29.25
N MET A 17 -5.09 13.85 28.99
CA MET A 17 -4.43 12.56 29.20
C MET A 17 -3.66 12.18 27.94
N SER A 18 -2.48 11.58 28.08
CA SER A 18 -1.75 11.05 26.91
C SER A 18 -2.51 9.84 26.32
N LEU A 19 -2.26 9.53 25.05
CA LEU A 19 -2.86 8.34 24.44
C LEU A 19 -2.44 7.05 25.15
N ASP A 20 -1.19 6.97 25.59
CA ASP A 20 -0.67 5.80 26.32
C ASP A 20 -1.40 5.62 27.67
N ASP A 21 -1.66 6.72 28.38
CA ASP A 21 -2.45 6.70 29.60
C ASP A 21 -3.91 6.27 29.35
N ALA A 22 -4.48 6.69 28.21
CA ALA A 22 -5.83 6.28 27.78
C ALA A 22 -5.89 4.77 27.49
N PHE A 23 -4.90 4.22 26.77
CA PHE A 23 -4.81 2.78 26.52
C PHE A 23 -4.61 2.00 27.82
N ALA A 24 -3.72 2.44 28.69
CA ALA A 24 -3.49 1.82 30.00
C ALA A 24 -4.75 1.85 30.87
N LEU A 25 -5.52 2.94 30.82
CA LEU A 25 -6.78 3.08 31.55
C LEU A 25 -7.86 2.15 30.98
N ALA A 26 -7.97 2.03 29.65
CA ALA A 26 -8.89 1.09 29.00
C ALA A 26 -8.54 -0.36 29.36
N GLY A 27 -7.25 -0.73 29.34
CA GLY A 27 -6.76 -2.04 29.73
C GLY A 27 -7.05 -2.39 31.19
N ARG A 28 -6.82 -1.45 32.12
CA ARG A 28 -7.17 -1.62 33.55
C ARG A 28 -8.67 -1.79 33.75
N ALA A 29 -9.49 -0.94 33.12
CA ALA A 29 -10.94 -1.02 33.20
C ALA A 29 -11.47 -2.38 32.70
N TRP A 30 -10.90 -2.89 31.61
CA TRP A 30 -11.25 -4.21 31.09
C TRP A 30 -10.82 -5.35 32.02
N GLY A 31 -9.59 -5.30 32.56
CA GLY A 31 -9.07 -6.30 33.51
C GLY A 31 -9.84 -6.36 34.84
N GLU A 32 -10.47 -5.25 35.23
CA GLU A 32 -11.34 -5.15 36.41
C GLU A 32 -12.82 -5.51 36.13
N GLY A 33 -13.15 -5.91 34.89
CA GLY A 33 -14.52 -6.24 34.48
C GLY A 33 -15.44 -5.03 34.26
N ARG A 34 -14.89 -3.80 34.22
CA ARG A 34 -15.62 -2.55 33.94
C ARG A 34 -15.75 -2.32 32.43
N ASN A 35 -16.43 -3.23 31.76
CA ASN A 35 -16.49 -3.30 30.28
C ASN A 35 -17.10 -2.06 29.63
N ALA A 36 -18.06 -1.40 30.29
CA ALA A 36 -18.69 -0.18 29.79
C ALA A 36 -17.71 1.02 29.77
N ASP A 37 -16.89 1.13 30.82
CA ASP A 37 -15.88 2.18 30.95
C ASP A 37 -14.76 1.97 29.94
N ALA A 38 -14.30 0.73 29.81
CA ALA A 38 -13.31 0.36 28.82
C ALA A 38 -13.82 0.68 27.40
N ALA A 39 -15.03 0.25 27.04
CA ALA A 39 -15.65 0.56 25.75
C ALA A 39 -15.82 2.08 25.50
N HIS A 40 -16.10 2.86 26.55
CA HIS A 40 -16.17 4.32 26.43
C HIS A 40 -14.81 4.95 26.11
N ILE A 41 -13.76 4.55 26.84
CA ILE A 41 -12.39 5.02 26.60
C ILE A 41 -11.93 4.59 25.20
N CYS A 42 -12.25 3.36 24.78
CA CYS A 42 -11.94 2.85 23.44
C CYS A 42 -12.56 3.70 22.33
N ARG A 43 -13.84 4.09 22.48
CA ARG A 43 -14.50 4.98 21.50
C ARG A 43 -13.81 6.34 21.40
N GLN A 44 -13.31 6.87 22.51
CA GLN A 44 -12.56 8.13 22.52
C GLN A 44 -11.20 7.99 21.82
N ILE A 45 -10.50 6.87 22.04
CA ILE A 45 -9.25 6.55 21.34
C ILE A 45 -9.48 6.40 19.82
N LEU A 46 -10.52 5.65 19.43
CA LEU A 46 -10.94 5.43 18.04
C LEU A 46 -11.25 6.75 17.32
N ALA A 47 -11.92 7.68 18.00
CA ALA A 47 -12.24 8.99 17.43
C ALA A 47 -11.01 9.85 17.12
N VAL A 48 -9.92 9.67 17.87
CA VAL A 48 -8.68 10.46 17.71
C VAL A 48 -7.68 9.77 16.78
N ARG A 49 -7.66 8.44 16.71
CA ARG A 49 -6.74 7.68 15.85
C ARG A 49 -7.38 6.46 15.18
N PRO A 50 -8.31 6.64 14.21
CA PRO A 50 -9.03 5.52 13.58
C PRO A 50 -8.12 4.49 12.91
N ALA A 51 -6.96 4.91 12.41
CA ALA A 51 -6.07 4.07 11.59
C ALA A 51 -4.87 3.46 12.34
N HIS A 52 -4.70 3.74 13.64
CA HIS A 52 -3.53 3.31 14.41
C HIS A 52 -3.59 1.84 14.81
N GLN A 53 -2.45 1.15 14.90
CA GLN A 53 -2.43 -0.31 15.16
C GLN A 53 -3.01 -0.69 16.51
N ALA A 54 -2.63 0.02 17.58
CA ALA A 54 -3.25 -0.18 18.90
C ALA A 54 -4.78 0.03 18.86
N THR A 55 -5.26 0.96 18.04
CA THR A 55 -6.69 1.20 17.82
C THR A 55 -7.35 0.07 17.03
N ARG A 56 -6.70 -0.48 16.00
CA ARG A 56 -7.19 -1.64 15.24
C ARG A 56 -7.33 -2.88 16.12
N HIS A 57 -6.33 -3.18 16.93
CA HIS A 57 -6.38 -4.30 17.88
C HIS A 57 -7.47 -4.12 18.94
N LEU A 58 -7.68 -2.88 19.39
CA LEU A 58 -8.77 -2.54 20.30
C LEU A 58 -10.15 -2.76 19.65
N SER A 59 -10.32 -2.32 18.40
CA SER A 59 -11.56 -2.56 17.62
C SER A 59 -11.82 -4.05 17.45
N LEU A 60 -10.79 -4.82 17.08
CA LEU A 60 -10.88 -6.28 16.96
C LEU A 60 -11.32 -6.92 18.29
N SER A 61 -10.78 -6.47 19.42
CA SER A 61 -11.17 -6.96 20.75
C SER A 61 -12.64 -6.68 21.06
N VAL A 62 -13.10 -5.46 20.79
CA VAL A 62 -14.46 -5.00 21.08
C VAL A 62 -15.49 -5.68 20.17
N GLU A 63 -15.23 -5.75 18.87
CA GLU A 63 -16.13 -6.36 17.88
C GLU A 63 -16.27 -7.86 18.06
N HIS A 64 -15.19 -8.55 18.44
CA HIS A 64 -15.13 -10.00 18.44
C HIS A 64 -15.25 -10.63 19.83
N GLY A 65 -15.38 -9.81 20.89
CA GLY A 65 -15.62 -10.28 22.26
C GLY A 65 -14.51 -11.16 22.82
N VAL A 66 -13.28 -11.00 22.34
CA VAL A 66 -12.14 -11.82 22.76
C VAL A 66 -11.65 -11.35 24.13
N ASN A 67 -12.11 -12.02 25.18
CA ASN A 67 -11.70 -11.74 26.56
C ASN A 67 -10.27 -12.23 26.83
N ASN A 68 -9.44 -11.41 27.46
CA ASN A 68 -8.10 -11.77 27.97
C ASN A 68 -7.05 -12.18 26.92
N LEU A 69 -7.28 -11.99 25.61
CA LEU A 69 -6.15 -11.88 24.69
C LEU A 69 -5.52 -10.52 24.94
N VAL A 70 -4.38 -10.50 25.63
CA VAL A 70 -3.53 -9.31 25.66
C VAL A 70 -2.95 -9.17 24.25
N PHE A 71 -3.67 -8.43 23.41
CA PHE A 71 -3.12 -7.95 22.14
C PHE A 71 -1.88 -7.12 22.47
N THR A 72 -0.83 -7.34 21.70
CA THR A 72 0.56 -6.87 21.79
C THR A 72 0.76 -5.36 22.03
N ALA A 73 -0.31 -4.57 22.11
CA ALA A 73 -0.33 -3.16 21.77
C ALA A 73 -0.74 -2.21 22.91
N MET A 74 -0.61 -2.58 24.18
CA MET A 74 -0.73 -1.59 25.26
C MET A 74 0.60 -0.88 25.60
N GLY A 75 1.73 -1.32 25.03
CA GLY A 75 3.05 -0.68 25.22
C GLY A 75 3.84 -0.40 23.94
N LEU A 76 3.33 -0.83 22.77
CA LEU A 76 3.93 -0.60 21.45
C LEU A 76 3.01 0.35 20.67
N SER A 77 3.08 1.63 21.02
CA SER A 77 2.15 2.67 20.52
C SER A 77 2.77 3.61 19.49
N ASP A 78 4.04 3.41 19.14
CA ASP A 78 4.73 4.19 18.12
C ASP A 78 4.55 3.53 16.73
N PRO A 79 3.70 4.07 15.85
CA PRO A 79 3.45 3.49 14.53
C PRO A 79 4.64 3.66 13.58
N ASP A 80 5.61 4.52 13.90
CA ASP A 80 6.83 4.70 13.12
C ASP A 80 7.89 3.63 13.46
N LEU A 81 7.73 2.93 14.59
CA LEU A 81 8.66 1.90 15.07
C LEU A 81 8.07 0.49 15.03
N TYR A 82 6.76 0.35 15.15
CA TYR A 82 6.08 -0.94 15.29
C TYR A 82 5.02 -1.15 14.21
N SER A 83 5.06 -2.33 13.58
CA SER A 83 3.99 -2.83 12.73
C SER A 83 3.50 -4.19 13.21
N ILE A 84 2.21 -4.35 13.51
CA ILE A 84 1.61 -5.58 14.04
C ILE A 84 0.36 -5.92 13.24
N GLY A 85 0.33 -7.13 12.70
CA GLY A 85 -0.74 -7.66 11.89
C GLY A 85 -1.94 -8.14 12.70
N ASP A 86 -3.09 -8.22 12.05
CA ASP A 86 -4.36 -8.57 12.67
C ASP A 86 -4.33 -9.98 13.29
N TYR A 87 -5.09 -10.16 14.37
CA TYR A 87 -5.21 -11.42 15.13
C TYR A 87 -3.91 -11.97 15.75
N SER A 88 -2.80 -11.24 15.66
CA SER A 88 -1.56 -11.56 16.37
C SER A 88 -1.65 -11.18 17.84
N TYR A 89 -1.10 -12.02 18.73
CA TYR A 89 -1.18 -11.81 20.18
C TYR A 89 0.08 -12.24 20.95
N GLY A 90 0.20 -11.70 22.17
CA GLY A 90 1.32 -11.90 23.10
C GLY A 90 1.96 -10.58 23.50
N VAL A 91 2.83 -10.59 24.52
CA VAL A 91 3.44 -9.36 25.07
C VAL A 91 4.96 -9.52 25.13
N PRO A 92 5.66 -9.43 23.98
CA PRO A 92 7.11 -9.47 23.99
C PRO A 92 7.67 -8.18 24.61
N ALA A 93 8.76 -8.31 25.36
CA ALA A 93 9.56 -7.16 25.75
C ALA A 93 10.41 -6.73 24.55
N THR A 94 10.21 -5.50 24.09
CA THR A 94 11.00 -4.92 23.00
C THR A 94 12.09 -4.02 23.55
N PHE A 95 13.31 -4.20 23.07
CA PHE A 95 14.47 -3.39 23.43
C PHE A 95 14.86 -2.54 22.21
N PRO A 96 14.33 -1.31 22.10
CA PRO A 96 14.52 -0.46 20.93
C PRO A 96 15.96 0.01 20.79
N HIS A 97 16.33 0.40 19.57
CA HIS A 97 17.55 1.14 19.34
C HIS A 97 17.27 2.64 19.51
N ASN A 98 17.83 3.23 20.58
CA ASN A 98 17.52 4.60 21.00
C ASN A 98 18.29 5.69 20.22
N GLN A 99 18.77 5.41 19.00
CA GLN A 99 19.44 6.41 18.16
C GLN A 99 18.47 6.98 17.13
N PRO A 100 18.17 8.29 17.17
CA PRO A 100 17.19 8.93 16.27
C PRO A 100 17.53 8.81 14.78
N HIS A 101 18.81 8.61 14.45
CA HIS A 101 19.30 8.60 13.06
C HIS A 101 19.31 7.20 12.41
N GLU A 102 19.04 6.13 13.17
CA GLU A 102 19.02 4.75 12.66
C GLU A 102 17.91 3.90 13.33
N PRO A 103 16.62 4.29 13.22
CA PRO A 103 15.55 3.58 13.93
C PRO A 103 15.44 2.13 13.46
N ALA A 104 15.55 1.19 14.39
CA ALA A 104 15.35 -0.22 14.12
C ALA A 104 13.89 -0.59 14.40
N ARG A 105 13.16 -0.96 13.34
CA ARG A 105 11.72 -1.25 13.39
C ARG A 105 11.41 -2.70 13.71
N LEU A 106 10.24 -2.95 14.26
CA LEU A 106 9.70 -4.30 14.44
C LEU A 106 8.43 -4.44 13.61
N SER A 107 8.41 -5.43 12.72
CA SER A 107 7.22 -5.84 11.97
C SER A 107 6.81 -7.27 12.35
N ILE A 108 5.54 -7.48 12.65
CA ILE A 108 4.92 -8.76 12.99
C ILE A 108 3.71 -8.92 12.07
N GLY A 109 3.65 -10.02 11.31
CA GLY A 109 2.52 -10.32 10.43
C GLY A 109 1.25 -10.69 11.19
N ASN A 110 0.24 -11.12 10.45
CA ASN A 110 -1.08 -11.52 10.96
C ASN A 110 -1.03 -12.92 11.60
N PHE A 111 -1.94 -13.20 12.54
CA PHE A 111 -2.14 -14.52 13.17
C PHE A 111 -0.92 -15.12 13.90
N CYS A 112 0.02 -14.29 14.36
CA CYS A 112 1.17 -14.75 15.13
C CYS A 112 0.80 -15.03 16.60
N THR A 113 1.41 -16.07 17.16
CA THR A 113 1.27 -16.44 18.57
C THR A 113 2.61 -16.27 19.29
N ILE A 114 2.66 -15.34 20.24
CA ILE A 114 3.89 -15.02 20.97
C ILE A 114 3.73 -15.40 22.45
N GLY A 115 4.59 -16.30 22.91
CA GLY A 115 4.62 -16.76 24.30
C GLY A 115 5.07 -15.68 25.29
N HIS A 116 4.88 -15.95 26.58
CA HIS A 116 5.33 -15.05 27.65
C HIS A 116 6.85 -14.93 27.68
N GLN A 117 7.36 -13.80 28.18
CA GLN A 117 8.80 -13.53 28.36
C GLN A 117 9.63 -13.62 27.06
N VAL A 118 9.00 -13.44 25.90
CA VAL A 118 9.74 -13.27 24.64
C VAL A 118 10.41 -11.91 24.65
N GLU A 119 11.68 -11.86 24.26
CA GLU A 119 12.46 -10.63 24.13
C GLU A 119 12.81 -10.38 22.67
N ILE A 120 12.54 -9.18 22.17
CA ILE A 120 12.90 -8.75 20.81
C ILE A 120 13.91 -7.61 20.95
N ILE A 121 15.14 -7.89 20.52
CA ILE A 121 16.25 -6.94 20.56
C ILE A 121 16.33 -6.23 19.21
N LEU A 122 16.18 -4.91 19.19
CA LEU A 122 16.25 -4.10 17.96
C LEU A 122 17.59 -3.38 17.83
N GLY A 123 18.47 -3.43 18.83
CA GLY A 123 19.81 -2.87 18.74
C GLY A 123 20.44 -2.68 20.11
N ALA A 124 21.09 -1.52 20.28
CA ALA A 124 21.83 -1.15 21.49
C ALA A 124 23.09 -2.02 21.71
N TYR A 125 23.71 -2.46 20.61
CA TYR A 125 25.01 -3.12 20.69
C TYR A 125 26.10 -2.10 20.98
N HIS A 126 26.96 -2.39 21.96
CA HIS A 126 28.10 -1.53 22.27
C HIS A 126 29.17 -1.63 21.20
N ARG A 127 29.81 -0.50 20.91
CA ARG A 127 31.03 -0.45 20.11
C ARG A 127 32.13 -1.31 20.75
N GLN A 128 32.84 -2.05 19.91
CA GLN A 128 33.95 -2.93 20.32
C GLN A 128 35.28 -2.49 19.68
N ASP A 129 35.25 -1.42 18.90
CA ASP A 129 36.37 -0.82 18.17
C ASP A 129 36.99 0.38 18.91
N THR A 130 36.58 0.62 20.16
CA THR A 130 37.04 1.73 21.01
C THR A 130 37.80 1.20 22.23
N TYR A 131 38.63 2.04 22.86
CA TYR A 131 39.38 1.67 24.08
C TYR A 131 38.49 1.31 25.28
N THR A 132 37.22 1.70 25.26
CA THR A 132 36.21 1.37 26.27
C THR A 132 34.87 1.12 25.60
N ILE A 133 34.10 0.17 26.12
CA ILE A 133 32.72 -0.11 25.70
C ILE A 133 31.70 0.76 26.44
N TYR A 134 32.14 1.57 27.43
CA TYR A 134 31.28 2.43 28.23
C TYR A 134 30.78 3.62 27.40
N PRO A 135 29.46 3.81 27.22
CA PRO A 135 28.94 4.86 26.36
C PRO A 135 28.79 6.16 27.14
N PHE A 136 29.90 6.90 27.30
CA PHE A 136 29.95 8.17 28.03
C PHE A 136 28.92 9.20 27.53
N SER A 137 28.52 9.10 26.26
CA SER A 137 27.59 10.01 25.61
C SER A 137 26.13 9.51 25.56
N ALA A 138 25.80 8.38 26.19
CA ALA A 138 24.43 7.89 26.17
C ALA A 138 23.47 8.88 26.88
N PRO A 139 22.36 9.30 26.23
CA PRO A 139 21.42 10.31 26.74
C PRO A 139 20.84 9.97 28.12
N HIS A 140 20.72 8.69 28.44
CA HIS A 140 20.22 8.20 29.73
C HIS A 140 21.12 8.56 30.92
N PHE A 141 22.37 8.95 30.67
CA PHE A 141 23.31 9.46 31.68
C PHE A 141 23.28 10.99 31.83
N GLY A 142 22.48 11.70 31.03
CA GLY A 142 22.31 13.16 31.14
C GLY A 142 23.61 13.94 30.87
N THR A 143 23.93 14.91 31.74
CA THR A 143 25.11 15.80 31.62
C THR A 143 26.35 15.31 32.37
N LEU A 144 26.35 14.05 32.87
CA LEU A 144 27.44 13.50 33.68
C LEU A 144 28.82 13.65 33.01
N PHE A 145 28.85 13.61 31.67
CA PHE A 145 30.06 13.82 30.87
C PHE A 145 29.82 14.84 29.76
N ALA A 146 29.79 16.12 30.13
CA ALA A 146 29.51 17.24 29.22
C ALA A 146 30.41 17.27 27.97
N SER A 147 31.65 16.79 28.05
CA SER A 147 32.60 16.77 26.93
C SER A 147 32.36 15.67 25.90
N THR A 148 31.26 14.92 26.00
CA THR A 148 30.96 13.79 25.10
C THR A 148 29.56 13.88 24.48
N GLN A 149 28.83 14.97 24.72
CA GLN A 149 27.43 15.10 24.32
C GLN A 149 27.21 15.08 22.81
N GLU A 150 28.22 15.46 22.04
CA GLU A 150 28.24 15.45 20.58
C GLU A 150 28.45 14.05 19.98
N ILE A 151 28.84 13.05 20.77
CA ILE A 151 29.08 11.68 20.29
C ILE A 151 27.75 10.94 20.23
N THR A 152 27.22 10.77 19.02
CA THR A 152 25.90 10.16 18.79
C THR A 152 25.96 8.70 18.31
N ASP A 153 27.15 8.15 18.05
CA ASP A 153 27.36 6.80 17.50
C ASP A 153 27.74 5.75 18.57
N TYR A 154 27.36 5.98 19.83
CA TYR A 154 27.77 5.17 20.99
C TYR A 154 27.17 3.75 21.06
N SER A 155 26.23 3.43 20.17
CA SER A 155 25.63 2.10 20.06
C SER A 155 25.25 1.81 18.62
N THR A 156 25.25 0.54 18.23
CA THR A 156 24.87 0.09 16.87
C THR A 156 23.65 -0.82 16.88
N THR A 157 23.08 -1.03 15.71
CA THR A 157 22.05 -2.05 15.45
C THR A 157 22.45 -2.93 14.27
N ARG A 158 21.80 -4.09 14.13
CA ARG A 158 21.83 -4.92 12.91
C ARG A 158 20.59 -4.71 12.05
N GLY A 159 19.79 -3.69 12.35
CA GLY A 159 18.52 -3.38 11.72
C GLY A 159 17.32 -3.90 12.50
N GLY A 160 16.15 -3.67 11.93
CA GLY A 160 14.87 -4.11 12.48
C GLY A 160 14.69 -5.63 12.51
N VAL A 161 13.60 -6.07 13.12
CA VAL A 161 13.17 -7.48 13.12
C VAL A 161 11.88 -7.60 12.32
N THR A 162 11.83 -8.58 11.41
CA THR A 162 10.62 -8.90 10.64
C THR A 162 10.15 -10.30 10.99
N ILE A 163 8.92 -10.42 11.45
CA ILE A 163 8.23 -11.68 11.71
C ILE A 163 7.09 -11.77 10.70
N GLY A 164 7.04 -12.86 9.94
CA GLY A 164 6.00 -13.16 8.95
C GLY A 164 4.63 -13.40 9.58
N HIS A 165 3.76 -14.12 8.88
CA HIS A 165 2.40 -14.44 9.34
C HIS A 165 2.35 -15.84 9.97
N ASP A 166 1.36 -16.16 10.80
CA ASP A 166 1.20 -17.50 11.41
C ASP A 166 2.46 -18.02 12.13
N VAL A 167 3.26 -17.12 12.69
CA VAL A 167 4.50 -17.51 13.40
C VAL A 167 4.17 -17.85 14.85
N TRP A 168 4.69 -18.97 15.34
CA TRP A 168 4.66 -19.29 16.77
C TRP A 168 6.04 -19.06 17.41
N ILE A 169 6.08 -18.24 18.46
CA ILE A 169 7.29 -17.99 19.24
C ILE A 169 7.07 -18.52 20.67
N GLY A 170 7.83 -19.54 21.04
CA GLY A 170 7.79 -20.16 22.36
C GLY A 170 8.24 -19.21 23.46
N ALA A 171 7.74 -19.44 24.68
CA ALA A 171 8.03 -18.60 25.83
C ALA A 171 9.54 -18.49 26.11
N GLY A 172 9.99 -17.31 26.54
CA GLY A 172 11.41 -17.06 26.86
C GLY A 172 12.35 -16.99 25.65
N ALA A 173 11.83 -17.05 24.42
CA ALA A 173 12.68 -16.91 23.23
C ALA A 173 13.20 -15.48 23.07
N LYS A 174 14.39 -15.35 22.51
CA LYS A 174 15.07 -14.09 22.21
C LYS A 174 15.31 -13.96 20.72
N ILE A 175 14.79 -12.89 20.13
CA ILE A 175 14.97 -12.57 18.71
C ILE A 175 15.97 -11.41 18.61
N MET A 176 17.09 -11.65 17.94
CA MET A 176 18.16 -10.65 17.83
C MET A 176 17.92 -9.68 16.68
N ALA A 177 18.51 -8.49 16.77
CA ALA A 177 18.34 -7.43 15.77
C ALA A 177 18.78 -7.90 14.36
N GLY A 178 18.06 -7.43 13.34
CA GLY A 178 18.29 -7.77 11.92
C GLY A 178 17.68 -9.09 11.46
N VAL A 179 17.09 -9.89 12.35
CA VAL A 179 16.55 -11.21 12.01
C VAL A 179 15.21 -11.11 11.28
N LYS A 180 15.07 -11.92 10.23
CA LYS A 180 13.81 -12.21 9.54
C LYS A 180 13.32 -13.61 9.88
N ILE A 181 12.07 -13.73 10.31
CA ILE A 181 11.39 -14.99 10.59
C ILE A 181 10.29 -15.18 9.57
N GLY A 182 10.40 -16.25 8.77
CA GLY A 182 9.46 -16.60 7.72
C GLY A 182 8.05 -16.92 8.22
N THR A 183 7.10 -16.86 7.30
CA THR A 183 5.69 -17.16 7.54
C THR A 183 5.51 -18.63 7.91
N GLY A 184 4.67 -18.88 8.91
CA GLY A 184 4.42 -20.22 9.43
C GLY A 184 5.59 -20.79 10.24
N ALA A 185 6.66 -20.04 10.53
CA ALA A 185 7.78 -20.56 11.30
C ALA A 185 7.42 -20.85 12.77
N VAL A 186 8.18 -21.75 13.40
CA VAL A 186 8.08 -22.08 14.82
C VAL A 186 9.42 -21.88 15.49
N ILE A 187 9.43 -21.05 16.54
CA ILE A 187 10.57 -20.84 17.40
C ILE A 187 10.32 -21.54 18.74
N GLY A 188 11.19 -22.47 19.11
CA GLY A 188 11.09 -23.18 20.38
C GLY A 188 11.27 -22.27 21.59
N ALA A 189 10.73 -22.68 22.74
CA ALA A 189 10.89 -21.96 24.00
C ALA A 189 12.37 -21.79 24.37
N GLY A 190 12.73 -20.63 24.94
CA GLY A 190 14.10 -20.31 25.34
C GLY A 190 15.11 -20.17 24.20
N ALA A 191 14.67 -20.19 22.94
CA ALA A 191 15.58 -20.15 21.80
C ALA A 191 16.21 -18.77 21.60
N VAL A 192 17.48 -18.70 21.17
CA VAL A 192 18.15 -17.44 20.80
C VAL A 192 18.34 -17.40 19.29
N VAL A 193 17.45 -16.68 18.62
CA VAL A 193 17.42 -16.57 17.15
C VAL A 193 18.31 -15.42 16.73
N SER A 194 19.47 -15.76 16.16
CA SER A 194 20.49 -14.80 15.72
C SER A 194 20.74 -14.81 14.20
N ARG A 195 19.93 -15.56 13.46
CA ARG A 195 19.97 -15.72 12.00
C ARG A 195 18.54 -15.84 11.47
N ASP A 196 18.38 -15.54 10.19
CA ASP A 196 17.09 -15.66 9.53
C ASP A 196 16.55 -17.09 9.57
N VAL A 197 15.23 -17.20 9.69
CA VAL A 197 14.46 -18.44 9.74
C VAL A 197 13.55 -18.49 8.52
N GLY A 198 13.59 -19.59 7.77
CA GLY A 198 12.77 -19.75 6.56
C GLY A 198 11.28 -19.97 6.86
N ASP A 199 10.46 -19.86 5.81
CA ASP A 199 9.03 -20.14 5.88
C ASP A 199 8.77 -21.59 6.31
N TYR A 200 7.79 -21.79 7.20
CA TYR A 200 7.41 -23.09 7.75
C TYR A 200 8.56 -23.90 8.38
N GLU A 201 9.65 -23.26 8.77
CA GLU A 201 10.74 -23.92 9.48
C GLU A 201 10.52 -23.97 11.00
N ILE A 202 11.10 -24.97 11.66
CA ILE A 202 11.11 -25.11 13.10
C ILE A 202 12.54 -24.95 13.60
N TRP A 203 12.77 -23.95 14.46
CA TRP A 203 14.06 -23.64 15.04
C TRP A 203 14.01 -23.70 16.57
N ALA A 204 15.06 -24.22 17.20
CA ALA A 204 15.13 -24.28 18.66
C ALA A 204 16.58 -24.33 19.17
N GLY A 205 16.79 -23.89 20.42
CA GLY A 205 18.08 -23.91 21.11
C GLY A 205 18.73 -22.54 21.26
N ASN A 206 19.87 -22.49 21.95
CA ASN A 206 20.68 -21.29 22.13
C ASN A 206 22.15 -21.62 21.76
N PRO A 207 22.64 -21.20 20.58
CA PRO A 207 21.91 -20.50 19.53
C PRO A 207 20.82 -21.38 18.88
N ALA A 208 19.78 -20.76 18.36
CA ALA A 208 18.72 -21.46 17.64
C ALA A 208 19.27 -22.09 16.38
N GLN A 209 18.88 -23.34 16.12
CA GLN A 209 19.26 -24.07 14.91
C GLN A 209 18.01 -24.67 14.27
N PHE A 210 18.03 -24.77 12.95
CA PHE A 210 17.04 -25.52 12.18
C PHE A 210 16.91 -26.94 12.72
N ARG A 211 15.68 -27.38 12.97
CA ARG A 211 15.36 -28.73 13.45
C ARG A 211 14.71 -29.56 12.36
N ARG A 212 13.68 -28.99 11.73
CA ARG A 212 12.91 -29.59 10.63
C ARG A 212 11.97 -28.55 10.06
N ARG A 213 11.30 -28.88 8.96
CA ARG A 213 10.14 -28.13 8.48
C ARG A 213 8.86 -28.61 9.16
N ARG A 214 7.87 -27.72 9.27
CA ARG A 214 6.50 -28.05 9.71
C ARG A 214 5.81 -28.96 8.68
N PHE A 215 6.00 -28.64 7.40
CA PHE A 215 5.45 -29.35 6.25
C PHE A 215 6.55 -29.62 5.21
N ASP A 216 6.27 -30.49 4.25
CA ASP A 216 7.12 -30.60 3.07
C ASP A 216 7.04 -29.31 2.22
N GLU A 217 8.00 -29.15 1.30
CA GLU A 217 8.11 -27.95 0.45
C GLU A 217 6.84 -27.72 -0.36
N ALA A 218 6.26 -28.78 -0.93
CA ALA A 218 5.09 -28.66 -1.81
C ALA A 218 3.86 -28.12 -1.05
N VAL A 219 3.64 -28.55 0.18
CA VAL A 219 2.57 -28.03 1.05
C VAL A 219 2.87 -26.59 1.46
N ALA A 220 4.12 -26.28 1.84
CA ALA A 220 4.52 -24.92 2.25
C ALA A 220 4.32 -23.91 1.10
N GLU A 221 4.77 -24.23 -0.11
CA GLU A 221 4.59 -23.39 -1.30
C GLU A 221 3.11 -23.15 -1.65
N ARG A 222 2.26 -24.17 -1.48
CA ARG A 222 0.81 -24.01 -1.68
C ARG A 222 0.23 -23.03 -0.65
N LEU A 223 0.56 -23.18 0.63
CA LEU A 223 0.07 -22.27 1.67
C LEU A 223 0.59 -20.82 1.49
N LEU A 224 1.84 -20.65 1.07
CA LEU A 224 2.42 -19.33 0.74
C LEU A 224 1.74 -18.67 -0.46
N ARG A 225 1.20 -19.44 -1.39
CA ARG A 225 0.39 -18.91 -2.50
C ARG A 225 -1.04 -18.55 -2.07
N ILE A 226 -1.65 -19.38 -1.23
CA ILE A 226 -3.02 -19.19 -0.72
C ILE A 226 -3.12 -17.93 0.14
N ARG A 227 -2.09 -17.64 0.94
CA ARG A 227 -2.02 -16.47 1.84
C ARG A 227 -3.31 -16.25 2.65
N TRP A 228 -3.80 -17.32 3.28
CA TRP A 228 -5.09 -17.30 3.98
C TRP A 228 -5.18 -16.22 5.06
N TRP A 229 -4.04 -15.80 5.62
CA TRP A 229 -3.92 -14.73 6.61
C TRP A 229 -4.22 -13.33 6.05
N ASP A 230 -4.33 -13.16 4.74
CA ASP A 230 -4.72 -11.90 4.09
C ASP A 230 -6.21 -11.91 3.65
N TRP A 231 -6.93 -13.00 3.90
CA TRP A 231 -8.32 -13.12 3.49
C TRP A 231 -9.26 -12.25 4.36
N PRO A 232 -10.40 -11.81 3.81
CA PRO A 232 -11.49 -11.26 4.59
C PRO A 232 -11.93 -12.22 5.69
N LYS A 233 -12.31 -11.67 6.85
CA LYS A 233 -12.68 -12.45 8.05
C LYS A 233 -13.77 -13.48 7.76
N ASP A 234 -14.80 -13.11 7.01
CA ASP A 234 -15.91 -14.00 6.65
C ASP A 234 -15.44 -15.23 5.87
N LEU A 235 -14.46 -15.05 4.99
CA LEU A 235 -13.84 -16.17 4.27
C LEU A 235 -12.98 -17.03 5.21
N ILE A 236 -12.20 -16.41 6.09
CA ILE A 236 -11.44 -17.14 7.12
C ILE A 236 -12.39 -17.98 7.97
N GLU A 237 -13.53 -17.42 8.38
CA GLU A 237 -14.53 -18.10 9.19
C GLU A 237 -15.19 -19.26 8.44
N GLN A 238 -15.52 -19.06 7.16
CA GLN A 238 -16.05 -20.11 6.29
C GLN A 238 -15.08 -21.31 6.20
N TYR A 239 -13.77 -21.06 6.12
CA TYR A 239 -12.75 -22.09 5.92
C TYR A 239 -11.97 -22.45 7.20
N ALA A 240 -12.37 -21.96 8.38
CA ALA A 240 -11.60 -22.10 9.62
C ALA A 240 -11.31 -23.57 9.99
N ARG A 241 -12.24 -24.48 9.69
CA ARG A 241 -12.06 -25.92 9.92
C ARG A 241 -10.98 -26.53 9.04
N ASP A 242 -10.83 -26.04 7.81
CA ASP A 242 -9.81 -26.52 6.88
C ASP A 242 -8.46 -25.88 7.19
N ILE A 243 -8.42 -24.59 7.53
CA ILE A 243 -7.21 -23.88 7.99
C ILE A 243 -6.58 -24.62 9.18
N THR A 244 -7.39 -25.12 10.10
CA THR A 244 -6.93 -25.80 11.32
C THR A 244 -6.61 -27.30 11.13
N ARG A 245 -6.71 -27.83 9.90
CA ARG A 245 -6.47 -29.25 9.58
C ARG A 245 -5.29 -29.44 8.64
N GLY A 246 -4.25 -30.14 9.11
CA GLY A 246 -3.09 -30.53 8.29
C GLY A 246 -3.35 -31.76 7.40
N THR A 247 -4.38 -31.74 6.54
CA THR A 247 -4.69 -32.85 5.61
C THR A 247 -4.69 -32.39 4.16
N PRO A 248 -4.37 -33.25 3.17
CA PRO A 248 -4.42 -32.89 1.75
C PRO A 248 -5.79 -32.35 1.32
N ALA A 249 -6.88 -33.00 1.77
CA ALA A 249 -8.24 -32.57 1.44
C ALA A 249 -8.57 -31.16 1.96
N ALA A 250 -8.06 -30.80 3.16
CA ALA A 250 -8.23 -29.45 3.68
C ALA A 250 -7.44 -28.43 2.84
N LEU A 251 -6.21 -28.75 2.44
CA LEU A 251 -5.41 -27.88 1.59
C LEU A 251 -6.05 -27.67 0.21
N ASP A 252 -6.61 -28.72 -0.39
CA ASP A 252 -7.36 -28.63 -1.65
C ASP A 252 -8.60 -27.73 -1.51
N ALA A 253 -9.32 -27.84 -0.39
CA ALA A 253 -10.47 -26.99 -0.07
C ALA A 253 -10.05 -25.52 0.09
N LEU A 254 -8.90 -25.23 0.73
CA LEU A 254 -8.37 -23.87 0.84
C LEU A 254 -8.01 -23.29 -0.52
N GLU A 255 -7.39 -24.05 -1.42
CA GLU A 255 -7.09 -23.57 -2.78
C GLU A 255 -8.35 -23.35 -3.60
N GLN A 256 -9.38 -24.18 -3.42
CA GLN A 256 -10.68 -23.98 -4.05
C GLN A 256 -11.33 -22.71 -3.50
N GLY A 257 -11.33 -22.50 -2.18
CA GLY A 257 -11.85 -21.31 -1.53
C GLY A 257 -11.12 -20.04 -1.94
N HIS A 258 -9.79 -20.11 -2.02
CA HIS A 258 -8.95 -19.02 -2.52
C HIS A 258 -9.33 -18.64 -3.94
N ARG A 259 -9.43 -19.63 -4.84
CA ARG A 259 -9.84 -19.42 -6.23
C ARG A 259 -11.24 -18.82 -6.31
N GLN A 260 -12.20 -19.37 -5.57
CA GLN A 260 -13.57 -18.85 -5.53
C GLN A 260 -13.64 -17.44 -4.97
N TRP A 261 -12.84 -17.11 -3.97
CA TRP A 261 -12.77 -15.76 -3.43
C TRP A 261 -12.13 -14.78 -4.42
N LEU A 262 -11.02 -15.16 -5.05
CA LEU A 262 -10.45 -14.39 -6.15
C LEU A 262 -11.45 -14.25 -7.30
N ASP A 263 -12.21 -15.30 -7.62
CA ASP A 263 -13.26 -15.30 -8.64
C ASP A 263 -14.45 -14.42 -8.23
N ARG A 264 -14.78 -14.34 -6.93
CA ARG A 264 -15.77 -13.40 -6.40
C ARG A 264 -15.27 -11.95 -6.42
N LEU A 265 -14.00 -11.71 -6.10
CA LEU A 265 -13.35 -10.42 -6.30
C LEU A 265 -13.28 -10.06 -7.79
N ARG A 266 -13.17 -11.06 -8.67
CA ARG A 266 -13.28 -10.92 -10.14
C ARG A 266 -14.74 -10.71 -10.59
N MET A 267 -15.74 -11.09 -9.79
CA MET A 267 -17.17 -10.90 -10.05
C MET A 267 -17.65 -9.51 -9.58
N GLN A 268 -17.01 -8.47 -10.09
CA GLN A 268 -17.66 -7.22 -10.47
C GLN A 268 -17.17 -6.73 -11.84
N VAL A 269 -16.94 -7.65 -12.80
CA VAL A 269 -16.70 -7.28 -14.21
C VAL A 269 -17.18 -8.37 -15.15
N ALA A 270 -17.99 -8.00 -16.14
CA ALA A 270 -18.50 -8.89 -17.18
C ALA A 270 -17.53 -8.98 -18.39
N ALA A 271 -16.52 -9.86 -18.35
CA ALA A 271 -15.84 -10.49 -19.50
C ALA A 271 -14.56 -11.23 -19.05
N PRO A 272 -14.09 -12.28 -19.76
CA PRO A 272 -12.90 -13.02 -19.37
C PRO A 272 -11.65 -12.15 -19.45
N PHE A 273 -10.93 -12.05 -18.33
CA PHE A 273 -9.61 -11.43 -18.28
C PHE A 273 -8.56 -12.37 -18.89
N GLU A 274 -7.61 -11.80 -19.62
CA GLU A 274 -6.44 -12.48 -20.16
C GLU A 274 -5.22 -12.11 -19.31
N ALA A 275 -4.39 -13.10 -19.00
CA ALA A 275 -3.10 -12.91 -18.32
C ALA A 275 -2.01 -13.07 -19.36
N LEU A 276 -1.37 -11.96 -19.75
CA LEU A 276 -0.30 -11.96 -20.74
C LEU A 276 1.06 -11.80 -20.07
N PRO A 277 2.12 -12.45 -20.58
CA PRO A 277 3.46 -12.28 -20.05
C PRO A 277 3.95 -10.84 -20.30
N GLY A 278 4.23 -10.13 -19.22
CA GLY A 278 5.08 -8.94 -19.19
C GLY A 278 6.53 -9.34 -18.89
N ARG A 279 7.45 -8.38 -18.91
CA ARG A 279 8.88 -8.59 -18.63
C ARG A 279 9.11 -8.98 -17.16
N SER A 280 8.33 -8.42 -16.25
CA SER A 280 8.42 -8.67 -14.80
C SER A 280 7.38 -9.64 -14.25
N GLY A 281 6.49 -10.18 -15.08
CA GLY A 281 5.46 -11.10 -14.63
C GLY A 281 4.25 -11.13 -15.54
N ILE A 282 3.06 -10.93 -14.98
CA ILE A 282 1.79 -11.00 -15.70
C ILE A 282 1.19 -9.60 -15.84
N ILE A 283 0.68 -9.27 -17.02
CA ILE A 283 -0.19 -8.13 -17.27
C ILE A 283 -1.62 -8.65 -17.46
N ARG A 284 -2.53 -8.21 -16.58
CA ARG A 284 -3.96 -8.53 -16.70
C ARG A 284 -4.57 -7.59 -17.73
N MET A 285 -5.25 -8.16 -18.72
CA MET A 285 -5.97 -7.43 -19.75
C MET A 285 -7.41 -7.93 -19.88
N ARG A 286 -8.26 -7.16 -20.54
CA ARG A 286 -9.65 -7.54 -20.83
C ARG A 286 -10.06 -7.02 -22.19
N ARG A 287 -10.57 -7.91 -23.04
CA ARG A 287 -11.23 -7.52 -24.29
C ARG A 287 -12.69 -7.17 -24.03
N THR A 288 -13.24 -6.26 -24.84
CA THR A 288 -14.69 -6.04 -24.87
C THR A 288 -15.44 -7.32 -25.21
N ALA A 289 -16.64 -7.48 -24.65
CA ALA A 289 -17.44 -8.68 -24.86
C ALA A 289 -17.83 -8.89 -26.35
N GLN A 290 -17.92 -7.80 -27.11
CA GLN A 290 -18.29 -7.79 -28.52
C GLN A 290 -17.09 -7.70 -29.48
N TRP A 291 -15.91 -8.17 -29.06
CA TRP A 291 -14.70 -8.13 -29.88
C TRP A 291 -14.92 -8.80 -31.25
N ARG A 292 -14.58 -8.11 -32.34
CA ARG A 292 -14.63 -8.65 -33.71
C ARG A 292 -13.39 -8.24 -34.50
N GLU A 293 -12.81 -9.18 -35.24
CA GLU A 293 -11.68 -8.88 -36.13
C GLU A 293 -12.05 -7.81 -37.18
N GLY A 294 -11.08 -6.97 -37.54
CA GLY A 294 -11.27 -5.88 -38.51
C GLY A 294 -11.99 -4.64 -37.97
N ARG A 295 -12.38 -4.60 -36.69
CA ARG A 295 -12.87 -3.36 -36.06
C ARG A 295 -11.72 -2.47 -35.60
N PRO A 296 -11.92 -1.14 -35.60
CA PRO A 296 -11.03 -0.20 -34.93
C PRO A 296 -10.72 -0.67 -33.51
N THR A 297 -9.44 -0.79 -33.17
CA THR A 297 -8.99 -1.32 -31.89
C THR A 297 -8.33 -0.25 -31.04
N TRP A 298 -8.76 -0.13 -29.79
CA TRP A 298 -8.25 0.84 -28.83
C TRP A 298 -7.76 0.13 -27.57
N VAL A 299 -6.57 0.50 -27.12
CA VAL A 299 -6.08 0.16 -25.78
C VAL A 299 -6.57 1.22 -24.82
N VAL A 300 -7.11 0.83 -23.67
CA VAL A 300 -7.57 1.77 -22.64
C VAL A 300 -6.72 1.57 -21.39
N LEU A 301 -5.99 2.61 -21.01
CA LEU A 301 -5.09 2.63 -19.85
C LEU A 301 -5.66 3.54 -18.75
N HIS A 302 -5.76 3.01 -17.54
CA HIS A 302 -6.25 3.73 -16.38
C HIS A 302 -5.16 4.62 -15.73
N GLY A 303 -5.58 5.55 -14.88
CA GLY A 303 -4.70 6.38 -14.07
C GLY A 303 -4.02 5.61 -12.94
N SER A 304 -3.01 6.22 -12.30
CA SER A 304 -2.13 5.59 -11.32
C SER A 304 -2.76 5.17 -9.98
N LEU A 305 -4.05 5.40 -9.74
CA LEU A 305 -4.79 4.88 -8.59
C LEU A 305 -5.99 4.01 -8.99
N GLY A 306 -6.05 3.63 -10.27
CA GLY A 306 -7.16 2.88 -10.85
C GLY A 306 -6.82 1.43 -11.17
N SER A 307 -7.74 0.83 -11.93
CA SER A 307 -7.62 -0.51 -12.53
C SER A 307 -8.52 -0.55 -13.77
N ILE A 308 -8.61 -1.68 -14.47
CA ILE A 308 -9.58 -1.88 -15.56
C ILE A 308 -10.99 -1.46 -15.12
N GLU A 309 -11.35 -1.75 -13.86
CA GLU A 309 -12.65 -1.44 -13.27
C GLU A 309 -12.98 0.06 -13.28
N THR A 310 -11.97 0.94 -13.21
CA THR A 310 -12.17 2.40 -13.16
C THR A 310 -12.33 3.03 -14.54
N VAL A 311 -12.04 2.31 -15.63
CA VAL A 311 -12.09 2.84 -17.00
C VAL A 311 -13.05 2.09 -17.93
N GLN A 312 -13.47 0.89 -17.54
CA GLN A 312 -14.35 0.04 -18.34
C GLN A 312 -15.74 0.63 -18.60
N GLY A 313 -16.16 1.64 -17.84
CA GLY A 313 -17.46 2.32 -18.01
C GLY A 313 -17.65 2.93 -19.40
N ILE A 314 -16.58 3.15 -20.16
CA ILE A 314 -16.64 3.64 -21.55
C ILE A 314 -17.14 2.59 -22.55
N GLU A 315 -17.05 1.29 -22.23
CA GLU A 315 -17.36 0.18 -23.18
C GLU A 315 -18.76 0.29 -23.82
N PRO A 316 -19.86 0.52 -23.07
CA PRO A 316 -21.20 0.64 -23.67
C PRO A 316 -21.34 1.80 -24.66
N HIS A 317 -20.44 2.79 -24.60
CA HIS A 317 -20.49 4.00 -25.44
C HIS A 317 -19.66 3.86 -26.72
N LEU A 318 -18.91 2.77 -26.87
CA LEU A 318 -18.08 2.44 -28.04
C LEU A 318 -18.45 1.07 -28.64
N PRO A 319 -19.73 0.81 -29.01
CA PRO A 319 -20.19 -0.52 -29.44
C PRO A 319 -19.57 -1.02 -30.76
N ASP A 320 -19.03 -0.10 -31.55
CA ASP A 320 -18.45 -0.36 -32.87
C ASP A 320 -16.92 -0.49 -32.86
N ALA A 321 -16.30 -0.40 -31.68
CA ALA A 321 -14.86 -0.54 -31.50
C ALA A 321 -14.50 -1.78 -30.66
N ASN A 322 -13.32 -2.32 -30.89
CA ASN A 322 -12.69 -3.26 -29.97
C ASN A 322 -11.94 -2.46 -28.91
N LEU A 323 -12.16 -2.75 -27.62
CA LEU A 323 -11.36 -2.16 -26.54
C LEU A 323 -10.58 -3.26 -25.82
N LEU A 324 -9.28 -3.03 -25.67
CA LEU A 324 -8.40 -3.82 -24.83
C LEU A 324 -8.06 -2.98 -23.60
N PHE A 325 -8.67 -3.31 -22.47
CA PHE A 325 -8.32 -2.70 -21.19
C PHE A 325 -7.11 -3.42 -20.62
N ALA A 326 -6.18 -2.68 -20.02
CA ALA A 326 -5.02 -3.26 -19.34
C ALA A 326 -4.89 -2.68 -17.93
N ASP A 327 -4.70 -3.56 -16.95
CA ASP A 327 -4.22 -3.15 -15.63
C ASP A 327 -2.74 -2.75 -15.79
N MET A 328 -2.40 -1.52 -15.42
CA MET A 328 -1.03 -1.04 -15.38
C MET A 328 -0.18 -1.92 -14.44
N PRO A 329 1.11 -2.17 -14.74
CA PRO A 329 2.03 -2.88 -13.86
C PRO A 329 1.93 -2.45 -12.37
N GLY A 330 1.67 -3.41 -11.49
CA GLY A 330 1.50 -3.19 -10.05
C GLY A 330 0.13 -2.68 -9.60
N PHE A 331 -0.83 -2.59 -10.53
CA PHE A 331 -2.22 -2.25 -10.27
C PHE A 331 -3.14 -3.41 -10.64
N GLY A 332 -4.34 -3.41 -10.04
CA GLY A 332 -5.32 -4.48 -10.21
C GLY A 332 -4.70 -5.86 -9.94
N ALA A 333 -4.66 -6.72 -10.95
CA ALA A 333 -4.00 -8.03 -10.85
C ALA A 333 -2.73 -8.17 -11.72
N SER A 334 -2.15 -7.06 -12.19
CA SER A 334 -0.87 -7.05 -12.89
C SER A 334 0.32 -7.09 -11.93
N SER A 335 1.39 -7.80 -12.29
CA SER A 335 2.65 -7.82 -11.54
C SER A 335 3.28 -6.42 -11.47
N ALA A 336 3.94 -6.13 -10.35
CA ALA A 336 4.64 -4.87 -10.15
C ALA A 336 5.78 -4.66 -11.15
N VAL A 337 6.02 -3.40 -11.52
CA VAL A 337 7.12 -3.01 -12.39
C VAL A 337 8.47 -3.11 -11.67
N GLN A 338 9.53 -3.51 -12.36
CA GLN A 338 10.90 -3.49 -11.83
C GLN A 338 11.44 -2.05 -11.69
N GLU A 339 11.15 -1.18 -12.66
CA GLU A 339 11.53 0.22 -12.69
C GLU A 339 10.30 1.13 -12.59
N MET A 340 10.19 1.88 -11.50
CA MET A 340 9.07 2.79 -11.28
C MET A 340 9.25 4.09 -12.06
N SER A 341 9.05 4.04 -13.38
CA SER A 341 9.15 5.20 -14.27
C SER A 341 8.21 5.01 -15.46
N VAL A 342 7.83 6.09 -16.15
CA VAL A 342 7.02 6.00 -17.39
C VAL A 342 7.63 5.02 -18.39
N ASN A 343 8.96 5.00 -18.50
CA ASN A 343 9.71 4.05 -19.31
C ASN A 343 9.52 2.60 -18.86
N GLY A 344 9.64 2.34 -17.55
CA GLY A 344 9.45 1.01 -16.98
C GLY A 344 8.02 0.49 -17.20
N PHE A 345 7.00 1.34 -17.07
CA PHE A 345 5.63 0.95 -17.38
C PHE A 345 5.45 0.57 -18.86
N ALA A 346 6.05 1.34 -19.78
CA ALA A 346 6.01 1.03 -21.20
C ALA A 346 6.83 -0.22 -21.57
N ASP A 347 7.97 -0.46 -20.91
CA ASP A 347 8.78 -1.67 -21.06
C ASP A 347 7.99 -2.95 -20.76
N GLU A 348 7.10 -2.90 -19.77
CA GLU A 348 6.22 -4.01 -19.41
C GLU A 348 5.03 -4.15 -20.36
N LEU A 349 4.36 -3.03 -20.66
CA LEU A 349 3.10 -3.05 -21.40
C LEU A 349 3.26 -3.25 -22.90
N LEU A 350 4.23 -2.58 -23.53
CA LEU A 350 4.36 -2.59 -24.99
C LEU A 350 4.53 -4.02 -25.56
N PRO A 351 5.42 -4.88 -25.03
CA PRO A 351 5.55 -6.25 -25.54
C PRO A 351 4.25 -7.05 -25.39
N ALA A 352 3.57 -6.92 -24.25
CA ALA A 352 2.30 -7.59 -23.99
C ALA A 352 1.19 -7.12 -24.96
N LEU A 353 1.11 -5.81 -25.21
CA LEU A 353 0.16 -5.24 -26.17
C LEU A 353 0.44 -5.70 -27.61
N LEU A 354 1.71 -5.72 -28.02
CA LEU A 354 2.10 -6.17 -29.35
C LEU A 354 1.82 -7.66 -29.57
N ALA A 355 1.90 -8.47 -28.51
CA ALA A 355 1.51 -9.87 -28.54
C ALA A 355 -0.03 -10.05 -28.56
N ALA A 356 -0.76 -9.23 -27.79
CA ALA A 356 -2.22 -9.29 -27.71
C ALA A 356 -2.92 -8.82 -28.98
N LEU A 357 -2.35 -7.81 -29.63
CA LEU A 357 -2.91 -7.13 -30.77
C LEU A 357 -2.02 -7.40 -31.97
N PRO A 358 -2.50 -8.13 -32.99
CA PRO A 358 -1.77 -8.30 -34.25
C PRO A 358 -2.00 -7.15 -35.25
N ALA A 359 -3.07 -6.36 -35.07
CA ALA A 359 -3.42 -5.20 -35.92
C ALA A 359 -3.10 -3.85 -35.25
N ASP A 360 -3.03 -2.78 -36.04
CA ASP A 360 -2.76 -1.43 -35.54
C ASP A 360 -3.84 -0.95 -34.55
N PHE A 361 -3.45 -0.09 -33.61
CA PHE A 361 -4.33 0.30 -32.51
C PHE A 361 -4.14 1.77 -32.09
N GLY A 362 -5.16 2.32 -31.45
CA GLY A 362 -5.13 3.60 -30.78
C GLY A 362 -5.00 3.40 -29.28
N ILE A 363 -4.58 4.43 -28.54
CA ILE A 363 -4.51 4.37 -27.08
C ILE A 363 -5.34 5.50 -26.49
N VAL A 364 -6.24 5.17 -25.57
CA VAL A 364 -6.89 6.12 -24.66
C VAL A 364 -6.23 5.97 -23.30
N GLY A 365 -5.55 7.00 -22.83
CA GLY A 365 -4.86 7.00 -21.54
C GLY A 365 -5.45 8.04 -20.59
N ALA A 366 -5.98 7.60 -19.46
CA ALA A 366 -6.50 8.49 -18.42
C ALA A 366 -5.41 8.88 -17.42
N SER A 367 -5.29 10.18 -17.12
CA SER A 367 -4.32 10.69 -16.14
C SER A 367 -2.90 10.16 -16.45
N PHE A 368 -2.22 9.54 -15.48
CA PHE A 368 -0.92 8.89 -15.66
C PHE A 368 -0.87 7.83 -16.78
N GLY A 369 -1.98 7.15 -17.06
CA GLY A 369 -2.09 6.22 -18.19
C GLY A 369 -1.84 6.91 -19.54
N GLY A 370 -2.09 8.22 -19.64
CA GLY A 370 -1.75 9.03 -20.81
C GLY A 370 -0.24 9.27 -20.96
N SER A 371 0.49 9.49 -19.87
CA SER A 371 1.96 9.59 -19.90
C SER A 371 2.59 8.31 -20.46
N VAL A 372 2.07 7.15 -20.03
CA VAL A 372 2.51 5.84 -20.52
C VAL A 372 2.03 5.59 -21.95
N ALA A 373 0.84 6.05 -22.34
CA ALA A 373 0.37 5.99 -23.73
C ALA A 373 1.32 6.73 -24.68
N LEU A 374 1.79 7.92 -24.31
CA LEU A 374 2.76 8.68 -25.09
C LEU A 374 4.10 7.94 -25.21
N GLU A 375 4.58 7.32 -24.14
CA GLU A 375 5.79 6.50 -24.15
C GLU A 375 5.67 5.25 -25.03
N ILE A 376 4.51 4.60 -25.02
CA ILE A 376 4.23 3.49 -25.93
C ILE A 376 4.22 3.99 -27.38
N ALA A 377 3.54 5.12 -27.65
CA ALA A 377 3.39 5.67 -29.00
C ALA A 377 4.74 6.05 -29.65
N ARG A 378 5.71 6.59 -28.89
CA ARG A 378 7.06 6.88 -29.42
C ARG A 378 7.88 5.63 -29.76
N ARG A 379 7.54 4.47 -29.19
CA ARG A 379 8.28 3.21 -29.34
C ARG A 379 7.73 2.27 -30.39
N THR A 380 6.52 2.54 -30.92
CA THR A 380 5.92 1.70 -31.94
C THR A 380 5.13 2.48 -32.97
N THR A 381 5.33 2.12 -34.24
CA THR A 381 4.55 2.65 -35.36
C THR A 381 3.15 2.02 -35.46
N ARG A 382 2.87 0.98 -34.64
CA ARG A 382 1.56 0.30 -34.58
C ARG A 382 0.52 1.08 -33.78
N CYS A 383 0.97 1.97 -32.90
CA CYS A 383 0.11 2.99 -32.33
C CYS A 383 -0.16 4.04 -33.41
N LYS A 384 -1.43 4.28 -33.75
CA LYS A 384 -1.83 5.25 -34.79
C LYS A 384 -2.44 6.52 -34.24
N GLN A 385 -2.93 6.49 -33.00
CA GLN A 385 -3.68 7.58 -32.40
C GLN A 385 -3.53 7.54 -30.88
N VAL A 386 -3.36 8.71 -30.26
CA VAL A 386 -3.33 8.83 -28.79
C VAL A 386 -4.41 9.81 -28.35
N VAL A 387 -5.22 9.39 -27.38
CA VAL A 387 -6.21 10.22 -26.69
C VAL A 387 -5.81 10.32 -25.22
N LEU A 388 -5.55 11.54 -24.76
CA LEU A 388 -5.21 11.85 -23.39
C LEU A 388 -6.44 12.34 -22.66
N LEU A 389 -6.84 11.68 -21.58
CA LEU A 389 -7.94 12.13 -20.73
C LEU A 389 -7.34 12.79 -19.50
N ASP A 390 -7.34 14.12 -19.52
CA ASP A 390 -6.86 15.00 -18.47
C ASP A 390 -5.49 14.58 -17.90
N SER A 391 -4.58 14.16 -18.80
CA SER A 391 -3.25 13.66 -18.45
C SER A 391 -2.34 14.82 -18.03
N PRO A 392 -1.77 14.80 -16.81
CA PRO A 392 -0.92 15.87 -16.32
C PRO A 392 0.44 15.90 -17.04
N PHE A 393 0.90 17.09 -17.40
CA PHE A 393 2.24 17.29 -17.97
C PHE A 393 3.30 17.70 -16.94
N THR A 394 2.90 17.97 -15.69
CA THR A 394 3.85 18.13 -14.58
C THR A 394 3.31 17.51 -13.28
N ALA A 395 4.19 17.19 -12.34
CA ALA A 395 3.79 16.67 -11.03
C ALA A 395 3.02 17.69 -10.18
N ALA A 396 3.33 18.99 -10.30
CA ALA A 396 2.61 20.05 -9.59
C ALA A 396 1.12 20.11 -9.94
N LYS A 397 0.75 19.68 -11.16
CA LYS A 397 -0.65 19.61 -11.60
C LYS A 397 -1.47 18.51 -10.93
N GLN A 398 -0.87 17.74 -10.04
CA GLN A 398 -1.55 16.65 -9.32
C GLN A 398 -1.64 16.93 -7.81
N TRP A 399 -1.62 18.22 -7.42
CA TRP A 399 -1.51 18.65 -6.01
C TRP A 399 -2.59 18.08 -5.10
N HIS A 400 -3.79 17.80 -5.64
CA HIS A 400 -4.91 17.24 -4.88
C HIS A 400 -4.62 15.83 -4.35
N ASN A 401 -3.61 15.13 -4.88
CA ASN A 401 -3.14 13.85 -4.37
C ASN A 401 -1.91 13.96 -3.44
N HIS A 402 -1.24 15.12 -3.38
CA HIS A 402 0.07 15.23 -2.74
C HIS A 402 0.02 15.00 -1.23
N GLU A 403 -0.97 15.57 -0.54
CA GLU A 403 -1.11 15.41 0.91
C GLU A 403 -1.48 13.97 1.28
N PHE A 404 -2.45 13.40 0.56
CA PHE A 404 -2.83 11.99 0.71
C PHE A 404 -1.62 11.07 0.53
N LEU A 405 -0.89 11.23 -0.58
CA LEU A 405 0.28 10.41 -0.87
C LEU A 405 1.39 10.61 0.18
N ARG A 406 1.61 11.84 0.64
CA ARG A 406 2.55 12.12 1.73
C ARG A 406 2.17 11.37 3.00
N GLY A 407 0.89 11.35 3.37
CA GLY A 407 0.38 10.56 4.48
C GLY A 407 0.63 9.06 4.27
N VAL A 408 0.32 8.54 3.09
CA VAL A 408 0.46 7.12 2.75
C VAL A 408 1.92 6.66 2.76
N ILE A 409 2.85 7.43 2.18
CA ILE A 409 4.28 7.08 2.16
C ILE A 409 4.94 7.28 3.52
N SER A 410 4.46 8.24 4.32
CA SER A 410 4.95 8.44 5.69
C SER A 410 4.49 7.31 6.62
N ALA A 411 3.30 6.75 6.39
CA ALA A 411 2.81 5.60 7.13
C ALA A 411 3.50 4.27 6.75
N ARG A 412 4.29 4.24 5.67
CA ARG A 412 5.00 3.05 5.18
C ARG A 412 6.42 3.38 4.69
N PRO A 413 7.34 3.83 5.55
CA PRO A 413 8.60 4.43 5.09
C PRO A 413 9.58 3.42 4.46
N ASP A 414 9.39 2.13 4.75
CA ASP A 414 10.15 1.01 4.20
C ASP A 414 9.57 0.46 2.89
N ASP A 415 8.37 0.92 2.50
CA ASP A 415 7.76 0.57 1.22
C ASP A 415 8.43 1.38 0.11
N ARG A 416 9.59 0.89 -0.33
CA ARG A 416 10.40 1.50 -1.39
C ARG A 416 9.60 1.65 -2.68
N TYR A 417 8.74 0.70 -2.99
CA TYR A 417 7.91 0.72 -4.19
C TYR A 417 6.93 1.90 -4.15
N LEU A 418 6.20 2.03 -3.05
CA LEU A 418 5.27 3.13 -2.82
C LEU A 418 5.96 4.50 -2.79
N ARG A 419 7.15 4.59 -2.20
CA ARG A 419 7.95 5.84 -2.20
C ARG A 419 8.44 6.22 -3.59
N SER A 420 8.95 5.26 -4.36
CA SER A 420 9.33 5.49 -5.75
C SER A 420 8.12 5.87 -6.60
N PHE A 421 6.97 5.25 -6.36
CA PHE A 421 5.72 5.58 -7.05
C PHE A 421 5.27 7.01 -6.76
N ALA A 422 5.22 7.41 -5.50
CA ALA A 422 4.86 8.76 -5.10
C ALA A 422 5.83 9.79 -5.69
N LEU A 423 7.13 9.51 -5.70
CA LEU A 423 8.15 10.42 -6.22
C LEU A 423 8.12 10.53 -7.74
N GLU A 424 8.09 9.42 -8.46
CA GLU A 424 8.28 9.41 -9.91
C GLU A 424 6.99 9.80 -10.65
N ILE A 425 5.82 9.52 -10.07
CA ILE A 425 4.53 9.82 -10.70
C ILE A 425 3.97 11.17 -10.24
N TYR A 426 4.05 11.45 -8.94
CA TYR A 426 3.43 12.62 -8.33
C TYR A 426 4.44 13.67 -7.84
N GLY A 427 5.74 13.40 -7.96
CA GLY A 427 6.75 14.28 -7.39
C GLY A 427 6.77 14.32 -5.86
N VAL A 428 6.12 13.39 -5.18
CA VAL A 428 5.94 13.48 -3.72
C VAL A 428 7.01 12.70 -2.99
N THR A 429 7.73 13.38 -2.10
CA THR A 429 8.56 12.77 -1.06
C THR A 429 7.90 12.98 0.31
N PRO A 430 8.38 12.31 1.39
CA PRO A 430 7.83 12.52 2.73
C PRO A 430 7.86 13.98 3.19
N THR A 431 8.80 14.78 2.69
CA THR A 431 9.06 16.15 3.19
C THR A 431 8.87 17.25 2.15
N ALA A 432 8.82 16.92 0.86
CA ALA A 432 8.79 17.91 -0.22
C ALA A 432 8.02 17.41 -1.44
N VAL A 433 7.60 18.36 -2.27
CA VAL A 433 7.20 18.09 -3.66
C VAL A 433 8.41 18.43 -4.55
N VAL A 434 8.76 17.49 -5.41
CA VAL A 434 9.81 17.56 -6.42
C VAL A 434 9.11 17.64 -7.77
N GLU A 435 9.35 18.71 -8.51
CA GLU A 435 8.74 18.84 -9.83
C GLU A 435 9.19 17.70 -10.76
N ARG A 436 8.25 17.16 -11.53
CA ARG A 436 8.51 16.18 -12.57
C ARG A 436 7.90 16.70 -13.86
N ASP A 437 8.74 16.86 -14.86
CA ASP A 437 8.33 17.36 -16.17
C ASP A 437 8.03 16.19 -17.11
N PHE A 438 6.79 16.13 -17.58
CA PHE A 438 6.31 15.14 -18.53
C PHE A 438 6.08 15.74 -19.93
N TRP A 439 6.32 17.04 -20.14
CA TRP A 439 6.27 17.66 -21.47
C TRP A 439 7.19 16.99 -22.51
N PRO A 440 8.39 16.52 -22.16
CA PRO A 440 9.23 15.78 -23.10
C PRO A 440 8.60 14.48 -23.62
N LEU A 441 7.54 13.97 -22.96
CA LEU A 441 6.76 12.85 -23.48
C LEU A 441 5.92 13.24 -24.72
N LEU A 442 5.90 14.48 -25.18
CA LEU A 442 5.34 14.78 -26.51
C LEU A 442 6.41 14.72 -27.59
N ASP A 443 7.68 14.74 -27.21
CA ASP A 443 8.78 14.70 -28.15
C ASP A 443 8.92 13.28 -28.72
N GLY A 444 9.03 13.18 -30.04
CA GLY A 444 9.13 11.90 -30.75
C GLY A 444 7.80 11.15 -30.95
N VAL A 445 6.67 11.68 -30.46
CA VAL A 445 5.33 11.16 -30.79
C VAL A 445 4.90 11.75 -32.12
N VAL A 446 4.87 10.93 -33.17
CA VAL A 446 4.53 11.35 -34.54
C VAL A 446 3.06 11.12 -34.88
N GLN A 447 2.37 10.35 -34.06
CA GLN A 447 0.94 10.06 -34.16
C GLN A 447 0.13 11.30 -33.77
N PRO A 448 -1.08 11.49 -34.32
CA PRO A 448 -1.97 12.54 -33.85
C PRO A 448 -2.34 12.29 -32.38
N VAL A 449 -2.22 13.36 -31.58
CA VAL A 449 -2.58 13.40 -30.16
C VAL A 449 -3.81 14.29 -30.01
N THR A 450 -4.85 13.73 -29.38
CA THR A 450 -6.06 14.46 -28.97
C THR A 450 -6.11 14.51 -27.45
N VAL A 451 -6.25 15.71 -26.89
CA VAL A 451 -6.32 15.94 -25.44
C VAL A 451 -7.72 16.37 -25.06
N LEU A 452 -8.31 15.65 -24.11
CA LEU A 452 -9.62 15.91 -23.55
C LEU A 452 -9.44 16.35 -22.10
N THR A 453 -10.00 17.50 -21.72
CA THR A 453 -10.01 17.96 -20.32
C THR A 453 -11.39 18.46 -19.92
N GLY A 454 -11.67 18.42 -18.62
CA GLY A 454 -12.93 18.85 -18.05
C GLY A 454 -13.05 20.36 -17.89
N ASP A 455 -14.12 20.80 -17.24
CA ASP A 455 -14.41 22.21 -16.95
C ASP A 455 -14.27 22.56 -15.46
N VAL A 456 -13.90 21.60 -14.60
CA VAL A 456 -13.60 21.85 -13.19
C VAL A 456 -12.18 22.44 -13.08
N PRO A 457 -12.02 23.73 -12.73
CA PRO A 457 -10.73 24.41 -12.84
C PRO A 457 -9.72 23.90 -11.81
N MET A 458 -8.45 23.85 -12.21
CA MET A 458 -7.31 23.46 -11.36
C MET A 458 -7.15 24.33 -10.10
N GLN A 459 -7.36 25.63 -10.23
CA GLN A 459 -7.21 26.62 -9.17
C GLN A 459 -8.54 27.33 -8.89
N PRO A 460 -8.77 27.82 -7.65
CA PRO A 460 -7.94 27.64 -6.45
C PRO A 460 -8.10 26.23 -5.82
N PRO A 461 -7.20 25.84 -4.89
CA PRO A 461 -7.33 24.60 -4.14
C PRO A 461 -8.63 24.58 -3.32
N ARG A 462 -9.24 23.41 -3.19
CA ARG A 462 -10.56 23.23 -2.54
C ARG A 462 -10.71 21.85 -1.90
N ASP A 463 -11.63 21.75 -0.96
CA ASP A 463 -12.06 20.47 -0.39
C ASP A 463 -12.98 19.74 -1.39
N MET A 464 -12.71 18.46 -1.62
CA MET A 464 -13.26 17.64 -2.73
C MET A 464 -14.42 16.76 -2.27
N PRO A 465 -15.41 16.39 -3.11
CA PRO A 465 -15.53 16.47 -4.61
C PRO A 465 -16.17 17.77 -5.19
N PRO A 466 -16.07 18.07 -6.53
CA PRO A 466 -15.60 17.23 -7.67
C PRO A 466 -14.15 17.50 -8.13
N VAL A 467 -13.36 16.44 -8.40
CA VAL A 467 -11.87 16.45 -8.62
C VAL A 467 -11.45 17.46 -9.70
N PRO A 468 -10.57 18.44 -9.41
CA PRO A 468 -10.18 19.44 -10.39
C PRO A 468 -9.35 18.83 -11.52
N CYS A 469 -9.52 19.35 -12.73
CA CYS A 469 -8.71 18.95 -13.88
C CYS A 469 -7.23 19.25 -13.66
N CYS A 470 -6.37 18.39 -14.23
CA CYS A 470 -4.91 18.49 -14.25
C CYS A 470 -4.39 19.58 -15.19
N LEU A 471 -5.16 19.98 -16.20
CA LEU A 471 -4.73 20.95 -17.20
C LEU A 471 -5.36 22.32 -16.95
N ASP A 472 -4.53 23.37 -16.96
CA ASP A 472 -5.01 24.77 -16.96
C ASP A 472 -4.87 25.40 -18.35
N GLU A 473 -5.28 26.68 -18.49
CA GLU A 473 -5.29 27.38 -19.78
C GLU A 473 -3.91 27.40 -20.43
N ASP A 474 -2.85 27.64 -19.67
CA ASP A 474 -1.47 27.70 -20.17
C ASP A 474 -1.05 26.36 -20.79
N ASP A 475 -1.42 25.24 -20.15
CA ASP A 475 -1.15 23.91 -20.69
C ASP A 475 -1.91 23.68 -22.00
N LEU A 476 -3.18 24.09 -22.07
CA LEU A 476 -4.02 23.90 -23.26
C LEU A 476 -3.54 24.75 -24.44
N GLU A 477 -3.19 26.01 -24.19
CA GLU A 477 -2.61 26.89 -25.20
C GLU A 477 -1.29 26.32 -25.72
N ARG A 478 -0.44 25.78 -24.83
CA ARG A 478 0.82 25.14 -25.22
C ARG A 478 0.59 23.87 -26.05
N LEU A 479 -0.41 23.06 -25.74
CA LEU A 479 -0.78 21.89 -26.53
C LEU A 479 -1.28 22.27 -27.93
N GLN A 480 -2.15 23.28 -28.02
CA GLN A 480 -2.65 23.80 -29.29
C GLN A 480 -1.54 24.42 -30.13
N ALA A 481 -0.62 25.17 -29.52
CA ALA A 481 0.55 25.75 -30.20
C ALA A 481 1.48 24.68 -30.77
N ARG A 482 1.53 23.49 -30.15
CA ARG A 482 2.24 22.30 -30.66
C ARG A 482 1.45 21.52 -31.72
N GLY A 483 0.26 22.00 -32.10
CA GLY A 483 -0.58 21.42 -33.15
C GLY A 483 -1.45 20.23 -32.69
N HIS A 484 -1.56 20.00 -31.38
CA HIS A 484 -2.41 18.94 -30.85
C HIS A 484 -3.89 19.38 -30.80
N ARG A 485 -4.81 18.44 -31.04
CA ARG A 485 -6.24 18.69 -30.91
C ARG A 485 -6.59 18.74 -29.42
N VAL A 486 -7.22 19.81 -28.95
CA VAL A 486 -7.63 19.99 -27.56
C VAL A 486 -9.13 20.23 -27.50
N GLU A 487 -9.84 19.49 -26.66
CA GLU A 487 -11.28 19.66 -26.43
C GLU A 487 -11.60 19.74 -24.94
N ARG A 488 -12.53 20.64 -24.61
CA ARG A 488 -13.11 20.77 -23.28
C ARG A 488 -14.50 20.18 -23.23
N MET A 489 -14.83 19.55 -22.11
CA MET A 489 -16.16 19.00 -21.86
C MET A 489 -16.54 19.12 -20.39
N ALA A 490 -17.82 18.94 -20.08
CA ALA A 490 -18.28 18.92 -18.68
C ALA A 490 -17.65 17.75 -17.93
N GLY A 491 -17.13 17.98 -16.73
CA GLY A 491 -16.52 16.96 -15.87
C GLY A 491 -15.23 17.44 -15.18
N GLY A 492 -14.73 16.63 -14.25
CA GLY A 492 -13.46 16.85 -13.57
C GLY A 492 -12.34 15.96 -14.10
N HIS A 493 -11.39 15.62 -13.22
CA HIS A 493 -10.23 14.78 -13.57
C HIS A 493 -10.60 13.38 -14.09
N ASP A 494 -11.70 12.80 -13.58
CA ASP A 494 -12.15 11.46 -13.96
C ASP A 494 -13.13 11.48 -15.16
N LEU A 495 -12.75 12.21 -16.21
CA LEU A 495 -13.58 12.47 -17.40
C LEU A 495 -14.24 11.23 -18.00
N ILE A 496 -13.54 10.09 -17.97
CA ILE A 496 -14.04 8.84 -18.53
C ILE A 496 -15.29 8.35 -17.82
N ASN A 497 -15.49 8.73 -16.56
CA ASN A 497 -16.66 8.40 -15.75
C ASN A 497 -17.60 9.59 -15.56
N ASP A 498 -17.05 10.81 -15.46
CA ASP A 498 -17.85 12.04 -15.35
C ASP A 498 -18.65 12.33 -16.64
N ASN A 499 -18.08 12.02 -17.80
CA ASN A 499 -18.70 12.26 -19.11
C ASN A 499 -18.34 11.21 -20.18
N PRO A 500 -18.64 9.92 -19.94
CA PRO A 500 -18.28 8.82 -20.84
C PRO A 500 -18.83 8.98 -22.26
N VAL A 501 -20.00 9.59 -22.41
CA VAL A 501 -20.67 9.79 -23.70
C VAL A 501 -19.87 10.76 -24.58
N ALA A 502 -19.43 11.89 -24.04
CA ALA A 502 -18.65 12.88 -24.78
C ALA A 502 -17.27 12.32 -25.15
N VAL A 503 -16.58 11.68 -24.19
CA VAL A 503 -15.29 11.02 -24.45
C VAL A 503 -15.42 10.00 -25.59
N ALA A 504 -16.43 9.13 -25.53
CA ALA A 504 -16.67 8.13 -26.57
C ALA A 504 -17.07 8.73 -27.93
N ALA A 505 -17.77 9.87 -27.95
CA ALA A 505 -18.07 10.58 -29.19
C ALA A 505 -16.79 11.08 -29.88
N VAL A 506 -15.84 11.63 -29.12
CA VAL A 506 -14.55 12.05 -29.67
C VAL A 506 -13.76 10.85 -30.16
N VAL A 507 -13.60 9.80 -29.34
CA VAL A 507 -12.87 8.57 -29.73
C VAL A 507 -13.43 7.98 -31.04
N ARG A 508 -14.76 7.95 -31.21
CA ARG A 508 -15.39 7.51 -32.48
C ARG A 508 -15.06 8.42 -33.66
N SER A 509 -14.99 9.73 -33.45
CA SER A 509 -14.70 10.70 -34.51
C SER A 509 -13.28 10.59 -35.07
N LEU A 510 -12.35 10.01 -34.30
CA LEU A 510 -10.93 9.94 -34.67
C LEU A 510 -10.61 8.88 -35.72
N GLY A 511 -11.60 8.09 -36.17
CA GLY A 511 -11.54 7.34 -37.42
C GLY A 511 -10.27 6.50 -37.59
N MET A 512 -10.07 5.49 -36.74
CA MET A 512 -9.05 4.49 -36.98
C MET A 512 -9.49 3.58 -38.13
N LEU A 513 -8.82 3.67 -39.27
CA LEU A 513 -9.07 2.76 -40.38
C LEU A 513 -8.64 1.32 -39.98
N PRO A 514 -9.43 0.28 -40.33
CA PRO A 514 -9.14 -1.13 -40.03
C PRO A 514 -7.75 -1.61 -40.43
#